data_AF-A0A832ZX24-F1
#
_entry.id   AF-A0A832ZX24-F1
#
_cell.length_a   1.000
_cell.length_b   1.000
_cell.length_c   1.000
_cell.angle_alpha   90.00
_cell.angle_beta   90.00
_cell.angle_gamma   90.00
#
_symmetry.space_group_name_H-M   'P 1'
#
loop_
_entity.id
_entity.type
_entity.pdbx_description
1 polymer ?
#
loop_
_entity_poly.entity_id
_entity_poly.type
_entity_poly.pdbx_seq_one_letter_code
_entity_poly.pdbx_strand_id
1 'polypeptide(L)'
;MVVCPTCGEQVAHALLRVDYPRCSKGHELGVWVACGNPEERHVYLKQGNSSCPYCGSPDYTKIEAGTPVKCMHRTEDGRWCIYPEYTWMVDGPPCHLNHLDKIVVASNNP
;
A
#
# COMPACT_ATOMS: atom_id res chain seq x y z
N MET A 1 10.89 1.59 1.01
CA MET A 1 11.51 0.25 0.87
C MET A 1 10.86 -0.66 1.88
N VAL A 2 10.69 -1.94 1.59
CA VAL A 2 10.29 -2.96 2.59
C VAL A 2 11.48 -3.85 2.87
N VAL A 3 11.77 -4.11 4.14
CA VAL A 3 12.81 -5.06 4.53
C VAL A 3 12.22 -6.46 4.56
N CYS A 4 12.84 -7.41 3.87
CA CYS A 4 12.45 -8.80 3.91
C CYS A 4 12.64 -9.35 5.33
N PRO A 5 11.59 -9.86 5.99
CA PRO A 5 11.70 -10.34 7.37
C PRO A 5 12.55 -11.62 7.49
N THR A 6 12.76 -12.34 6.38
CA THR A 6 13.54 -13.59 6.36
C THR A 6 15.02 -13.37 6.12
N CYS A 7 15.39 -12.53 5.14
CA CYS A 7 16.79 -12.38 4.72
C CYS A 7 17.34 -10.95 4.86
N GLY A 8 16.57 -10.00 5.36
CA GLY A 8 17.00 -8.61 5.60
C GLY A 8 17.19 -7.75 4.35
N GLU A 9 16.92 -8.29 3.16
CA GLU A 9 17.05 -7.57 1.90
C GLU A 9 16.05 -6.42 1.80
N GLN A 10 16.50 -5.26 1.33
CA GLN A 10 15.61 -4.12 1.09
C GLN A 10 15.01 -4.22 -0.32
N VAL A 11 13.68 -4.28 -0.39
CA VAL A 11 12.94 -4.39 -1.64
C VAL A 11 12.28 -3.05 -1.96
N ALA A 12 12.52 -2.58 -3.18
CA ALA A 12 11.91 -1.35 -3.68
C ALA A 12 10.39 -1.52 -3.79
N HIS A 13 9.66 -0.50 -3.35
CA HIS A 13 8.19 -0.46 -3.41
C HIS A 13 7.66 -0.71 -4.83
N ALA A 14 8.38 -0.31 -5.87
CA ALA A 14 8.05 -0.60 -7.26
C ALA A 14 7.97 -2.10 -7.58
N LEU A 15 8.78 -2.93 -6.92
CA LEU A 15 8.82 -4.37 -7.12
C LEU A 15 7.74 -5.10 -6.30
N LEU A 16 7.04 -4.39 -5.42
CA LEU A 16 5.98 -4.95 -4.59
C LEU A 16 4.60 -4.91 -5.28
N ARG A 17 4.53 -4.47 -6.54
CA ARG A 17 3.31 -4.26 -7.33
C ARG A 17 2.75 -5.57 -7.92
N VAL A 18 2.67 -6.59 -7.09
CA VAL A 18 2.10 -7.91 -7.40
C VAL A 18 1.31 -8.39 -6.20
N ASP A 19 0.36 -9.30 -6.41
CA ASP A 19 -0.49 -9.82 -5.34
C ASP A 19 0.29 -10.42 -4.17
N TYR A 20 1.39 -11.10 -4.49
CA TYR A 20 2.25 -11.81 -3.53
C TYR A 20 3.69 -11.32 -3.68
N PRO A 21 4.02 -10.15 -3.13
CA PRO A 21 5.35 -9.58 -3.29
C PRO A 21 6.40 -10.46 -2.61
N ARG A 22 7.50 -10.68 -3.33
CA ARG A 22 8.63 -11.51 -2.89
C ARG A 22 9.93 -10.75 -3.02
N CYS A 23 10.93 -11.06 -2.17
CA CYS A 23 12.29 -10.56 -2.39
C CYS A 23 12.95 -11.26 -3.57
N SER A 24 14.16 -10.82 -3.97
CA SER A 24 14.89 -11.44 -5.09
C SER A 24 15.24 -12.92 -4.84
N LYS A 25 15.27 -13.34 -3.57
CA LYS A 25 15.47 -14.73 -3.14
C LYS A 25 14.17 -15.56 -3.06
N GLY A 26 13.02 -14.97 -3.36
CA GLY A 26 11.73 -15.67 -3.40
C GLY A 26 10.97 -15.76 -2.08
N HIS A 27 11.46 -15.16 -0.98
CA HIS A 27 10.72 -15.11 0.28
C HIS A 27 9.54 -14.15 0.20
N GLU A 28 8.39 -14.53 0.77
CA GLU A 28 7.20 -13.71 0.81
C GLU A 28 7.38 -12.50 1.74
N LEU A 29 6.95 -11.33 1.26
CA LEU A 29 7.11 -10.06 1.97
C LEU A 29 5.84 -9.63 2.71
N GLY A 30 4.71 -10.28 2.44
CA GLY A 30 3.42 -9.99 3.04
C GLY A 30 2.28 -10.09 2.03
N VAL A 31 1.10 -9.65 2.45
CA VAL A 31 -0.10 -9.59 1.62
C VAL A 31 -0.63 -8.17 1.65
N TRP A 32 -1.02 -7.65 0.49
CA TRP A 32 -1.65 -6.34 0.40
C TRP A 32 -3.07 -6.39 0.99
N VAL A 33 -3.35 -5.46 1.88
CA VAL A 33 -4.65 -5.36 2.56
C VAL A 33 -5.07 -3.90 2.68
N ALA A 34 -6.37 -3.67 2.85
CA ALA A 34 -6.94 -2.41 3.31
C ALA A 34 -7.32 -2.54 4.79
N CYS A 35 -7.00 -1.56 5.64
CA CYS A 35 -7.41 -1.57 7.04
C CYS A 35 -8.94 -1.36 7.20
N GLY A 36 -9.45 -1.70 8.39
CA GLY A 36 -10.85 -1.52 8.76
C GLY A 36 -11.21 -0.14 9.32
N ASN A 37 -10.37 0.89 9.10
CA ASN A 37 -10.70 2.24 9.57
C ASN A 37 -11.94 2.78 8.81
N PRO A 38 -13.01 3.18 9.53
CA PRO A 38 -14.26 3.63 8.92
C PRO A 38 -14.15 4.98 8.20
N GLU A 39 -13.21 5.84 8.59
CA GLU A 39 -13.02 7.16 7.98
C GLU A 39 -12.15 7.08 6.72
N GLU A 40 -11.09 6.28 6.76
CA GLU A 40 -10.10 6.23 5.69
C GLU A 40 -9.41 4.85 5.67
N ARG A 41 -9.74 4.02 4.69
CA ARG A 41 -9.19 2.66 4.57
C ARG A 41 -7.80 2.68 3.93
N HIS A 42 -6.75 2.57 4.74
CA HIS A 42 -5.36 2.57 4.28
C HIS A 42 -4.95 1.24 3.65
N VAL A 43 -4.29 1.30 2.51
CA VAL A 43 -3.64 0.16 1.85
C VAL A 43 -2.22 0.01 2.36
N TYR A 44 -1.88 -1.19 2.84
CA TYR A 44 -0.55 -1.50 3.35
C TYR A 44 -0.19 -2.97 3.13
N LEU A 45 1.11 -3.27 3.19
CA LEU A 45 1.61 -4.63 3.12
C LEU A 45 1.61 -5.24 4.52
N LYS A 46 0.71 -6.19 4.79
CA LYS A 46 0.60 -6.84 6.10
C LYS A 46 1.62 -7.97 6.24
N GLN A 47 2.30 -8.00 7.39
CA GLN A 47 3.27 -9.03 7.76
C GLN A 47 2.84 -9.69 9.07
N GLY A 48 2.50 -10.99 9.03
CA GLY A 48 2.01 -11.72 10.20
C GLY A 48 0.80 -11.04 10.83
N ASN A 49 0.87 -10.74 12.14
CA ASN A 49 -0.22 -10.10 12.89
C ASN A 49 -0.09 -8.56 12.98
N SER A 50 0.68 -7.92 12.10
CA SER A 50 0.88 -6.46 12.13
C SER A 50 -0.43 -5.68 11.95
N SER A 51 -0.68 -4.67 12.78
CA SER A 51 -1.76 -3.70 12.59
C SER A 51 -1.45 -2.69 11.48
N CYS A 52 -2.45 -1.92 11.06
CA CYS A 52 -2.26 -0.83 10.10
C CYS A 52 -1.25 0.20 10.66
N PRO A 53 -0.18 0.55 9.92
CA PRO A 53 0.84 1.49 10.39
C PRO A 53 0.34 2.94 10.49
N TYR A 54 -0.80 3.27 9.88
CA TYR A 54 -1.32 4.65 9.84
C TYR A 54 -2.36 4.95 10.92
N CYS A 55 -3.26 4.01 11.19
CA CYS A 55 -4.35 4.20 12.15
C CYS A 55 -4.35 3.19 13.30
N GLY A 56 -3.40 2.24 13.32
CA GLY A 56 -3.32 1.21 14.35
C GLY A 56 -4.44 0.15 14.31
N SER A 57 -5.38 0.25 13.36
CA SER A 57 -6.49 -0.71 13.23
C SER A 57 -5.95 -2.14 13.08
N PRO A 58 -6.38 -3.09 13.93
CA PRO A 58 -6.03 -4.50 13.80
C PRO A 58 -6.83 -5.18 12.69
N ASP A 59 -7.99 -4.61 12.33
CA ASP A 59 -8.90 -5.12 11.32
C ASP A 59 -8.39 -4.82 9.92
N TYR A 60 -8.60 -5.79 9.03
CA TYR A 60 -8.17 -5.65 7.65
C TYR A 60 -8.98 -6.57 6.73
N THR A 61 -9.01 -6.19 5.46
CA THR A 61 -9.55 -6.99 4.35
C THR A 61 -8.50 -7.08 3.26
N LYS A 62 -8.37 -8.23 2.59
CA LYS A 62 -7.54 -8.32 1.39
C LYS A 62 -8.02 -7.28 0.37
N ILE A 63 -7.10 -6.54 -0.22
CA ILE A 63 -7.42 -5.62 -1.31
C ILE A 63 -7.30 -6.36 -2.63
N GLU A 64 -8.28 -6.17 -3.51
CA GLU A 64 -8.32 -6.83 -4.81
C GLU A 64 -7.71 -5.93 -5.90
N ALA A 65 -7.09 -6.55 -6.91
CA ALA A 65 -6.70 -5.84 -8.11
C ALA A 65 -7.92 -5.15 -8.75
N GLY A 66 -7.74 -3.92 -9.24
CA GLY A 66 -8.81 -3.09 -9.77
C GLY A 66 -9.49 -2.18 -8.74
N THR A 67 -9.22 -2.35 -7.44
CA THR A 67 -9.81 -1.48 -6.40
C THR A 67 -9.42 -0.02 -6.64
N PRO A 68 -10.37 0.93 -6.70
CA PRO A 68 -10.07 2.35 -6.79
C PRO A 68 -9.31 2.85 -5.56
N VAL A 69 -8.16 3.48 -5.79
CA VAL A 69 -7.29 3.98 -4.72
C VAL A 69 -6.77 5.39 -5.02
N LYS A 70 -6.35 6.09 -3.98
CA LYS A 70 -5.75 7.42 -4.05
C LYS A 70 -4.46 7.48 -3.25
N CYS A 71 -3.45 8.14 -3.80
CA CYS A 71 -2.24 8.46 -3.05
C CYS A 71 -2.52 9.65 -2.13
N MET A 72 -2.30 9.47 -0.84
CA MET A 72 -2.42 10.50 0.19
C MET A 72 -1.06 10.81 0.80
N HIS A 73 0.03 10.68 0.02
CA HIS A 73 1.33 11.15 0.47
C HIS A 73 1.33 12.67 0.59
N ARG A 74 1.94 13.18 1.66
CA ARG A 74 2.14 14.61 1.88
C ARG A 74 3.59 14.94 1.56
N THR A 75 3.80 15.80 0.57
CA THR A 75 5.13 16.27 0.16
C THR A 75 5.78 17.12 1.26
N GLU A 76 7.10 17.33 1.19
CA GLU A 76 7.87 18.07 2.21
C GLU A 76 7.36 19.52 2.41
N ASP A 77 6.79 20.13 1.37
CA ASP A 77 6.14 21.46 1.42
C ASP A 77 4.71 21.41 1.98
N GLY A 78 4.26 20.26 2.48
CA GLY A 78 2.99 20.08 3.16
C GLY A 78 1.78 19.92 2.24
N ARG A 79 1.97 19.78 0.93
CA ARG A 79 0.88 19.56 -0.04
C ARG A 79 0.52 18.09 -0.16
N TRP A 80 -0.73 17.80 -0.49
CA TRP A 80 -1.15 16.43 -0.79
C TRP A 80 -0.77 16.07 -2.24
N CYS A 81 -0.47 14.79 -2.46
CA CYS A 81 -0.33 14.26 -3.81
C CYS A 81 -1.58 14.58 -4.64
N ILE A 82 -1.38 15.29 -5.75
CA ILE A 82 -2.47 15.73 -6.63
C ILE A 82 -2.84 14.69 -7.69
N TYR A 83 -2.22 13.51 -7.66
CA TYR A 83 -2.48 12.49 -8.67
C TYR A 83 -3.93 12.00 -8.57
N PRO A 84 -4.64 11.82 -9.71
CA PRO A 84 -6.01 11.31 -9.71
C PRO A 84 -6.14 9.91 -9.07
N GLU A 85 -7.37 9.48 -8.87
CA GLU A 85 -7.63 8.09 -8.49
C GLU A 85 -7.13 7.14 -9.58
N TYR A 86 -6.72 5.95 -9.17
CA TYR A 86 -6.19 4.92 -10.05
C TYR A 86 -6.62 3.54 -9.56
N THR A 87 -6.53 2.55 -10.43
CA THR A 87 -6.92 1.18 -10.10
C THR A 87 -5.73 0.40 -9.53
N TRP A 88 -5.93 -0.15 -8.34
CA TRP A 88 -4.91 -0.89 -7.61
C TRP A 88 -4.36 -2.07 -8.42
N MET A 89 -3.04 -2.19 -8.54
CA MET A 89 -2.31 -3.23 -9.30
C MET A 89 -2.61 -3.30 -10.82
N VAL A 90 -3.52 -2.49 -11.36
CA VAL A 90 -3.86 -2.47 -12.78
C VAL A 90 -3.20 -1.29 -13.48
N ASP A 91 -3.47 -0.06 -13.03
CA ASP A 91 -2.83 1.14 -13.59
C ASP A 91 -1.39 1.32 -13.08
N GLY A 92 -1.05 0.60 -11.99
CA GLY A 92 0.13 0.88 -11.18
C GLY A 92 0.00 2.22 -10.43
N PRO A 93 0.71 2.41 -9.31
CA PRO A 93 0.69 3.71 -8.64
C PRO A 93 1.33 4.74 -9.56
N PRO A 94 0.76 5.94 -9.62
CA PRO A 94 0.88 6.69 -10.87
C PRO A 94 1.95 7.76 -10.82
N CYS A 95 2.58 7.94 -9.67
CA CYS A 95 3.68 8.85 -9.56
C CYS A 95 4.99 8.11 -9.82
N HIS A 96 5.83 8.79 -10.58
CA HIS A 96 7.27 8.70 -10.69
C HIS A 96 8.05 8.63 -9.35
N LEU A 97 7.37 8.43 -8.21
CA LEU A 97 7.86 8.77 -6.88
C LEU A 97 8.18 7.58 -5.96
N ASN A 98 7.86 6.32 -6.26
CA ASN A 98 8.20 5.18 -5.36
C ASN A 98 7.72 5.30 -3.88
N HIS A 99 6.99 6.35 -3.52
CA HIS A 99 6.48 6.61 -2.18
C HIS A 99 5.07 6.02 -2.08
N LEU A 100 4.97 4.81 -1.56
CA LEU A 100 3.71 4.16 -1.18
C LEU A 100 3.32 4.54 0.27
N ASP A 101 3.81 5.68 0.75
CA ASP A 101 3.80 6.03 2.17
C ASP A 101 2.43 6.35 2.73
N LYS A 102 1.39 6.52 1.89
CA LYS A 102 -0.01 6.45 2.33
C LYS A 102 -0.89 6.31 1.10
N ILE A 103 -1.55 5.18 0.97
CA ILE A 103 -2.53 4.91 -0.08
C ILE A 103 -3.83 4.57 0.60
N VAL A 104 -4.94 5.08 0.06
CA VAL A 104 -6.28 4.88 0.62
C VAL A 104 -7.19 4.32 -0.44
N VAL A 105 -8.10 3.44 -0.06
CA VAL A 105 -9.22 3.07 -0.92
C VAL A 105 -10.05 4.33 -1.13
N ALA A 106 -10.30 4.70 -2.37
CA ALA A 106 -11.18 5.82 -2.66
C ALA A 106 -12.59 5.43 -2.17
N SER A 107 -13.10 6.16 -1.18
CA SER A 107 -14.49 5.99 -0.76
C SER A 107 -15.36 6.34 -1.95
N ASN A 108 -16.06 5.36 -2.52
CA ASN A 108 -17.21 5.64 -3.38
C ASN A 108 -18.16 6.50 -2.53
N ASN A 109 -18.13 7.82 -2.72
CA ASN A 109 -19.32 8.60 -2.43
C ASN A 109 -20.34 8.16 -3.49
N PRO A 110 -21.42 7.44 -3.12
CA PRO A 110 -22.53 7.25 -4.03
C PRO A 110 -23.14 8.59 -4.46
#